data_AF-A0A956J7A3-F1
#
_entry.id   AF-A0A956J7A3-F1
#
_cell.length_a   1.000
_cell.length_b   1.000
_cell.length_c   1.000
_cell.angle_alpha   90.00
_cell.angle_beta   90.00
_cell.angle_gamma   90.00
#
_symmetry.space_group_name_H-M   'P 1'
#
loop_
_entity.id
_entity.type
_entity.pdbx_description
1 polymer ?
#
loop_
_entity_poly.entity_id
_entity_poly.type
_entity_poly.pdbx_seq_one_letter_code
_entity_poly.pdbx_strand_id
1 'polypeptide(L)'
;MTDSLYERVGALSLPLNAGNVGGSLVSVLDPASDTLLELFAQAITSEFGAVFNAAKTGTSLAGRSVVQTKLPLPASARVLTTYTAEFPLLCVARDGDATWDEFTLSIERVTQRWSVDFVLGPLVIDEERKLGSLCQGVAKVIAATIRRGCHPDYQGGALQFGKAYEDSDDYADGSGGAQLSTVRVVTHRVGRARFAEDPAAPEYVGCYMQLETTELGEGLDQWVDQQGMSVQALNQYADGSEPYYLETDQ
;
A
#
# COMPACT_ATOMS: atom_id res chain seq x y z
N MET A 1 -8.77 22.41 -22.51
CA MET A 1 -8.36 21.35 -21.57
C MET A 1 -8.84 21.80 -20.21
N THR A 2 -9.95 21.22 -19.75
CA THR A 2 -10.61 21.57 -18.50
C THR A 2 -10.02 20.71 -17.39
N ASP A 3 -9.12 21.29 -16.61
CA ASP A 3 -8.71 20.75 -15.31
C ASP A 3 -9.97 20.62 -14.44
N SER A 4 -10.27 19.39 -14.02
CA SER A 4 -11.43 19.10 -13.17
C SER A 4 -10.95 18.93 -11.73
N LEU A 5 -11.54 19.73 -10.84
CA LEU A 5 -11.37 19.80 -9.38
C LEU A 5 -11.65 18.50 -8.60
N TYR A 6 -11.82 17.36 -9.28
CA TYR A 6 -12.30 16.09 -8.73
C TYR A 6 -11.32 14.91 -8.88
N GLU A 7 -10.07 15.15 -9.28
CA GLU A 7 -9.20 14.04 -9.74
C GLU A 7 -8.94 12.94 -8.68
N ARG A 8 -9.14 13.20 -7.38
CA ARG A 8 -8.97 12.19 -6.31
C ARG A 8 -9.73 12.57 -5.05
N VAL A 9 -10.98 12.16 -4.88
CA VAL A 9 -11.59 12.16 -3.54
C VAL A 9 -10.84 11.10 -2.72
N GLY A 10 -9.98 11.58 -1.80
CA GLY A 10 -8.95 10.81 -1.10
C GLY A 10 -7.55 11.44 -1.17
N ALA A 11 -7.25 12.23 -2.21
CA ALA A 11 -6.07 13.09 -2.23
C ALA A 11 -6.44 14.51 -1.84
N LEU A 12 -6.77 14.70 -0.56
CA LEU A 12 -6.76 16.03 0.02
C LEU A 12 -5.32 16.55 -0.08
N SER A 13 -5.03 17.41 -1.05
CA SER A 13 -3.80 18.20 -1.08
C SER A 13 -3.93 19.30 -0.03
N LEU A 14 -3.83 18.91 1.25
CA LEU A 14 -3.55 19.86 2.31
C LEU A 14 -2.16 20.46 2.05
N PRO A 15 -1.89 21.71 2.45
CA PRO A 15 -0.53 22.21 2.53
C PRO A 15 0.26 21.36 3.52
N LEU A 16 0.92 20.32 3.02
CA LEU A 16 1.78 19.45 3.79
C LEU A 16 3.07 20.21 4.07
N ASN A 17 3.17 20.80 5.26
CA ASN A 17 4.46 21.21 5.79
C ASN A 17 5.30 19.94 5.99
N ALA A 18 6.60 19.99 5.67
CA ALA A 18 7.52 18.84 5.76
C ALA A 18 7.54 18.16 7.16
N GLY A 19 7.06 18.85 8.20
CA GLY A 19 6.89 18.30 9.55
C GLY A 19 5.62 17.48 9.81
N ASN A 20 4.63 17.50 8.90
CA ASN A 20 3.31 16.87 9.13
C ASN A 20 3.18 15.46 8.52
N VAL A 21 4.14 15.02 7.72
CA VAL A 21 4.12 13.71 7.01
C VAL A 21 4.92 12.64 7.77
N GLY A 22 5.31 12.93 9.02
CA GLY A 22 6.00 11.99 9.88
C GLY A 22 5.07 10.87 10.37
N GLY A 23 5.04 9.76 9.63
CA GLY A 23 4.93 8.39 10.14
C GLY A 23 3.66 7.90 10.84
N SER A 24 2.66 8.75 11.13
CA SER A 24 1.50 8.31 11.95
C SER A 24 0.11 8.59 11.38
N LEU A 25 -0.06 9.55 10.47
CA LEU A 25 -1.41 9.89 9.97
C LEU A 25 -1.81 9.05 8.75
N VAL A 26 -0.86 8.72 7.87
CA VAL A 26 -1.15 7.89 6.68
C VAL A 26 -1.40 6.44 7.06
N SER A 27 -0.69 5.93 8.07
CA SER A 27 -0.86 4.57 8.61
C SER A 27 -2.23 4.35 9.24
N VAL A 28 -2.80 5.40 9.83
CA VAL A 28 -4.15 5.38 10.41
C VAL A 28 -5.22 5.41 9.32
N LEU A 29 -4.93 6.00 8.16
CA LEU A 29 -5.90 6.18 7.07
C LEU A 29 -5.95 4.99 6.10
N ASP A 30 -4.85 4.26 5.88
CA ASP A 30 -4.84 3.06 5.03
C ASP A 30 -3.95 1.94 5.62
N PRO A 31 -4.42 1.22 6.64
CA PRO A 31 -3.66 0.14 7.29
C PRO A 31 -3.34 -1.03 6.35
N ALA A 32 -4.10 -1.19 5.26
CA ALA A 32 -3.85 -2.22 4.25
C ALA A 32 -2.58 -1.91 3.45
N SER A 33 -2.43 -0.66 3.01
CA SER A 33 -1.23 -0.18 2.30
C SER A 33 0.02 -0.40 3.13
N ASP A 34 -0.02 -0.01 4.41
CA ASP A 34 1.12 -0.14 5.33
C ASP A 34 1.47 -1.60 5.61
N THR A 35 0.46 -2.44 5.83
CA THR A 35 0.68 -3.88 6.05
C THR A 35 1.36 -4.51 4.83
N LEU A 36 0.89 -4.21 3.61
CA LEU A 36 1.50 -4.69 2.37
C LEU A 36 2.93 -4.17 2.22
N LEU A 37 3.14 -2.88 2.48
CA LEU A 37 4.43 -2.20 2.35
C LEU A 37 5.47 -2.78 3.31
N GLU A 38 5.14 -2.95 4.59
CA GLU A 38 6.04 -3.52 5.59
C GLU A 38 6.29 -5.02 5.35
N LEU A 39 5.25 -5.78 5.04
CA LEU A 39 5.38 -7.21 4.74
C LEU A 39 6.32 -7.45 3.56
N PHE A 40 6.14 -6.72 2.45
CA PHE A 40 6.98 -6.88 1.27
C PHE A 40 8.38 -6.34 1.49
N ALA A 41 8.54 -5.20 2.17
CA ALA A 41 9.87 -4.67 2.51
C ALA A 41 10.67 -5.68 3.36
N GLN A 42 10.03 -6.28 4.35
CA GLN A 42 10.65 -7.26 5.23
C GLN A 42 10.99 -8.56 4.48
N ALA A 43 10.06 -9.07 3.66
CA ALA A 43 10.30 -10.26 2.84
C ALA A 43 11.47 -10.06 1.86
N ILE A 44 11.52 -8.94 1.15
CA ILE A 44 12.62 -8.60 0.23
C ILE A 44 13.94 -8.48 1.00
N THR A 45 13.92 -7.82 2.16
CA THR A 45 15.12 -7.61 2.98
C THR A 45 15.70 -8.91 3.51
N SER A 46 14.86 -9.83 3.98
CA SER A 46 15.32 -11.13 4.47
C SER A 46 15.91 -11.98 3.34
N GLU A 47 15.19 -12.11 2.23
CA GLU A 47 15.57 -13.03 1.15
C GLU A 47 16.77 -12.51 0.32
N PHE A 48 16.87 -11.19 0.11
CA PHE A 48 17.89 -10.61 -0.77
C PHE A 48 18.93 -9.75 -0.06
N GLY A 49 18.79 -9.43 1.23
CA GLY A 49 19.70 -8.52 1.92
C GLY A 49 21.17 -8.92 1.81
N ALA A 50 21.49 -10.20 2.03
CA ALA A 50 22.85 -10.71 1.91
C ALA A 50 23.41 -10.64 0.48
N VAL A 51 22.63 -11.09 -0.50
CA VAL A 51 23.03 -11.11 -1.92
C VAL A 51 23.19 -9.68 -2.45
N PHE A 52 22.28 -8.78 -2.09
CA PHE A 52 22.36 -7.38 -2.45
C PHE A 52 23.58 -6.70 -1.86
N ASN A 53 23.90 -6.97 -0.59
CA ASN A 53 25.11 -6.42 0.05
C ASN A 53 26.40 -6.83 -0.66
N ALA A 54 26.46 -8.06 -1.17
CA ALA A 54 27.60 -8.49 -1.99
C ALA A 54 27.60 -7.80 -3.37
N ALA A 55 26.45 -7.74 -4.04
CA ALA A 55 26.35 -7.25 -5.41
C ALA A 55 26.44 -5.72 -5.56
N LYS A 56 26.04 -4.94 -4.54
CA LYS A 56 26.08 -3.46 -4.54
C LYS A 56 27.48 -2.87 -4.39
N THR A 57 28.48 -3.70 -4.08
CA THR A 57 29.85 -3.22 -3.89
C THR A 57 30.41 -2.68 -5.21
N GLY A 58 30.87 -1.43 -5.19
CA GLY A 58 31.37 -0.74 -6.38
C GLY A 58 30.28 -0.34 -7.37
N THR A 59 29.03 -0.18 -6.91
CA THR A 59 27.93 0.43 -7.68
C THR A 59 27.48 1.74 -7.02
N SER A 60 26.66 2.50 -7.74
CA SER A 60 25.93 3.68 -7.26
C SER A 60 25.06 3.42 -6.01
N LEU A 61 24.76 2.15 -5.71
CA LEU A 61 23.97 1.71 -4.55
C LEU A 61 24.85 1.25 -3.37
N ALA A 62 26.15 1.52 -3.40
CA ALA A 62 27.04 1.23 -2.28
C ALA A 62 26.53 1.91 -1.00
N GLY A 63 26.50 1.15 0.10
CA GLY A 63 25.99 1.64 1.40
C GLY A 63 24.47 1.66 1.56
N ARG A 64 23.68 1.41 0.51
CA ARG A 64 22.20 1.38 0.57
C ARG A 64 21.66 0.04 1.05
N SER A 65 20.49 -0.01 1.69
CA SER A 65 19.78 -1.28 1.93
C SER A 65 19.08 -1.77 0.66
N VAL A 66 18.64 -3.04 0.63
CA VAL A 66 17.92 -3.59 -0.52
C VAL A 66 16.53 -2.95 -0.69
N VAL A 67 15.95 -2.46 0.41
CA VAL A 67 14.81 -1.53 0.43
C VAL A 67 15.25 -0.34 1.28
N GLN A 68 15.59 0.77 0.63
CA GLN A 68 16.09 1.99 1.26
C GLN A 68 14.93 2.92 1.65
N THR A 69 14.02 3.14 0.70
CA THR A 69 12.85 3.99 0.91
C THR A 69 11.59 3.17 0.71
N LYS A 70 10.56 3.46 1.51
CA LYS A 70 9.21 2.90 1.42
C LYS A 70 8.22 4.05 1.24
N LEU A 71 7.34 3.98 0.24
CA LEU A 71 6.34 5.02 0.00
C LEU A 71 4.95 4.42 -0.24
N PRO A 72 3.91 4.93 0.45
CA PRO A 72 2.52 4.53 0.21
C PRO A 72 1.91 5.30 -0.99
N LEU A 73 2.70 5.54 -2.04
CA LEU A 73 2.35 6.38 -3.18
C LEU A 73 2.87 5.72 -4.47
N PRO A 74 2.16 5.87 -5.60
CA PRO A 74 2.61 5.30 -6.86
C PRO A 74 3.95 5.94 -7.27
N ALA A 75 4.80 5.15 -7.92
CA ALA A 75 6.09 5.64 -8.40
C ALA A 75 5.88 6.64 -9.55
N SER A 76 6.03 7.93 -9.27
CA SER A 76 6.01 8.99 -10.30
C SER A 76 7.20 9.93 -10.17
N ALA A 77 7.56 10.60 -11.27
CA ALA A 77 8.67 11.56 -11.29
C ALA A 77 8.45 12.70 -10.26
N ARG A 78 7.19 13.15 -10.11
CA ARG A 78 6.82 14.15 -9.11
C ARG A 78 7.00 13.65 -7.69
N VAL A 79 6.63 12.41 -7.39
CA VAL A 79 6.81 11.82 -6.05
C VAL A 79 8.30 11.69 -5.74
N LEU A 80 9.10 11.17 -6.68
CA LEU A 80 10.54 11.00 -6.46
C LEU A 80 11.27 12.32 -6.19
N THR A 81 10.93 13.37 -6.94
CA THR A 81 11.53 14.70 -6.78
C THR A 81 11.07 15.38 -5.49
N THR A 82 9.79 15.25 -5.13
CA THR A 82 9.22 15.91 -3.94
C THR A 82 9.73 15.28 -2.64
N TYR A 83 9.81 13.95 -2.58
CA TYR A 83 10.16 13.22 -1.36
C TYR A 83 11.65 12.94 -1.22
N THR A 84 12.49 13.40 -2.16
CA THR A 84 13.93 13.10 -2.20
C THR A 84 14.20 11.61 -2.00
N ALA A 85 13.39 10.77 -2.63
CA ALA A 85 13.37 9.34 -2.37
C ALA A 85 14.71 8.71 -2.77
N GLU A 86 15.26 7.89 -1.88
CA GLU A 86 16.52 7.20 -2.13
C GLU A 86 16.28 5.80 -2.68
N PHE A 87 17.14 5.37 -3.61
CA PHE A 87 17.08 4.04 -4.19
C PHE A 87 17.92 3.02 -3.40
N PRO A 88 17.52 1.74 -3.38
CA PRO A 88 16.29 1.17 -3.94
C PRO A 88 15.00 1.57 -3.21
N LEU A 89 13.94 1.83 -3.98
CA LEU A 89 12.64 2.27 -3.49
C LEU A 89 11.60 1.16 -3.64
N LEU A 90 10.75 1.00 -2.63
CA LEU A 90 9.52 0.21 -2.70
C LEU A 90 8.31 1.14 -2.54
N CYS A 91 7.41 1.09 -3.52
CA CYS A 91 6.13 1.78 -3.49
C CYS A 91 5.00 0.77 -3.45
N VAL A 92 3.98 1.04 -2.64
CA VAL A 92 2.70 0.34 -2.66
C VAL A 92 1.60 1.40 -2.66
N ALA A 93 0.68 1.35 -3.61
CA ALA A 93 -0.42 2.31 -3.66
C ALA A 93 -1.67 1.71 -4.31
N ARG A 94 -2.84 2.19 -3.90
CA ARG A 94 -4.10 1.87 -4.57
C ARG A 94 -4.07 2.38 -6.02
N ASP A 95 -4.51 1.53 -6.93
CA ASP A 95 -4.57 1.79 -8.36
C ASP A 95 -6.04 1.83 -8.81
N GLY A 96 -6.59 3.04 -8.93
CA GLY A 96 -7.99 3.27 -9.28
C GLY A 96 -8.98 3.01 -8.15
N ASP A 97 -10.26 3.08 -8.50
CA ASP A 97 -11.37 2.98 -7.57
C ASP A 97 -11.63 1.52 -7.16
N ALA A 98 -12.06 1.33 -5.91
CA ALA A 98 -12.54 0.04 -5.44
C ALA A 98 -13.89 -0.31 -6.10
N THR A 99 -14.09 -1.57 -6.45
CA THR A 99 -15.40 -2.07 -6.90
C THR A 99 -16.11 -2.75 -5.74
N TRP A 100 -17.38 -2.39 -5.57
CA TRP A 100 -18.26 -2.92 -4.54
C TRP A 100 -19.29 -3.82 -5.19
N ASP A 101 -19.33 -5.09 -4.77
CA ASP A 101 -20.26 -6.08 -5.27
C ASP A 101 -20.95 -6.77 -4.09
N GLU A 102 -22.24 -7.10 -4.21
CA GLU A 102 -22.92 -7.94 -3.22
C GLU A 102 -22.46 -9.40 -3.37
N PHE A 103 -21.86 -9.97 -2.32
CA PHE A 103 -21.48 -11.38 -2.30
C PHE A 103 -22.63 -12.26 -1.82
N THR A 104 -23.33 -11.81 -0.79
CA THR A 104 -24.61 -12.35 -0.30
C THR A 104 -25.49 -11.20 0.19
N LEU A 105 -26.73 -11.46 0.61
CA LEU A 105 -27.67 -10.42 1.10
C LEU A 105 -27.14 -9.59 2.28
N SER A 106 -26.11 -10.03 2.99
CA SER A 106 -25.52 -9.35 4.14
C SER A 106 -24.00 -9.15 4.06
N ILE A 107 -23.36 -9.61 2.98
CA ILE A 107 -21.90 -9.55 2.82
C ILE A 107 -21.58 -8.75 1.56
N GLU A 108 -20.89 -7.64 1.76
CA GLU A 108 -20.32 -6.82 0.71
C GLU A 108 -18.91 -7.31 0.38
N ARG A 109 -18.62 -7.33 -0.92
CA ARG A 109 -17.30 -7.63 -1.46
C ARG A 109 -16.70 -6.35 -1.99
N VAL A 110 -15.58 -5.96 -1.42
CA VAL A 110 -14.78 -4.84 -1.92
C VAL A 110 -13.57 -5.41 -2.65
N THR A 111 -13.43 -5.09 -3.93
CA THR A 111 -12.24 -5.45 -4.72
C THR A 111 -11.41 -4.20 -5.00
N GLN A 112 -10.15 -4.21 -4.59
CA GLN A 112 -9.23 -3.09 -4.77
C GLN A 112 -8.01 -3.53 -5.59
N ARG A 113 -7.61 -2.71 -6.56
CA ARG A 113 -6.34 -2.89 -7.26
C ARG A 113 -5.23 -2.09 -6.61
N TRP A 114 -4.04 -2.63 -6.67
CA TRP A 114 -2.83 -2.04 -6.10
C TRP A 114 -1.70 -2.06 -7.10
N SER A 115 -0.91 -1.00 -7.11
CA SER A 115 0.39 -0.92 -7.76
C SER A 115 1.48 -1.19 -6.72
N VAL A 116 2.42 -2.06 -7.08
CA VAL A 116 3.63 -2.33 -6.31
C VAL A 116 4.83 -2.12 -7.22
N ASP A 117 5.61 -1.10 -6.93
CA ASP A 117 6.81 -0.75 -7.70
C ASP A 117 8.05 -0.93 -6.84
N PHE A 118 8.97 -1.77 -7.30
CA PHE A 118 10.32 -1.87 -6.76
C PHE A 118 11.30 -1.27 -7.76
N VAL A 119 11.99 -0.21 -7.38
CA VAL A 119 12.84 0.60 -8.26
C VAL A 119 14.27 0.62 -7.73
N LEU A 120 15.22 0.07 -8.50
CA LEU A 120 16.65 0.13 -8.18
C LEU A 120 17.26 1.51 -8.49
N GLY A 121 16.55 2.33 -9.25
CA GLY A 121 17.02 3.63 -9.72
C GLY A 121 17.72 3.55 -11.08
N PRO A 122 18.32 4.67 -11.52
CA PRO A 122 19.11 4.70 -12.74
C PRO A 122 20.43 3.96 -12.52
N LEU A 123 20.65 2.89 -13.30
CA LEU A 123 21.86 2.06 -13.24
C LEU A 123 22.63 2.15 -14.54
N VAL A 124 23.96 2.14 -14.46
CA VAL A 124 24.79 1.94 -15.65
C VAL A 124 24.78 0.45 -16.07
N ILE A 125 25.15 0.15 -17.31
CA ILE A 125 25.06 -1.20 -17.89
C ILE A 125 25.75 -2.27 -17.02
N ASP A 126 26.91 -1.95 -16.45
CA ASP A 126 27.66 -2.90 -15.62
C ASP A 126 27.01 -3.13 -14.24
N GLU A 127 26.31 -2.12 -13.70
CA GLU A 127 25.53 -2.25 -12.46
C GLU A 127 24.26 -3.06 -12.71
N GLU A 128 23.59 -2.82 -13.83
CA GLU A 128 22.41 -3.58 -14.24
C GLU A 128 22.74 -5.06 -14.48
N ARG A 129 23.92 -5.39 -15.03
CA ARG A 129 24.35 -6.79 -15.15
C ARG A 129 24.50 -7.49 -13.80
N LYS A 130 24.87 -6.76 -12.75
CA LYS A 130 25.03 -7.30 -11.39
C LYS A 130 23.70 -7.40 -10.65
N LEU A 131 22.84 -6.39 -10.81
CA LEU A 131 21.66 -6.18 -9.96
C LEU A 131 20.32 -6.38 -10.70
N GLY A 132 20.28 -6.39 -12.02
CA GLY A 132 19.04 -6.45 -12.79
C GLY A 132 18.21 -7.71 -12.57
N SER A 133 18.88 -8.84 -12.28
CA SER A 133 18.20 -10.09 -11.93
C SER A 133 17.47 -10.03 -10.58
N LEU A 134 17.83 -9.09 -9.71
CA LEU A 134 17.18 -8.88 -8.41
C LEU A 134 15.71 -8.52 -8.58
N CYS A 135 15.36 -7.68 -9.56
CA CYS A 135 13.97 -7.29 -9.82
C CYS A 135 13.08 -8.51 -10.13
N GLN A 136 13.62 -9.49 -10.86
CA GLN A 136 12.89 -10.74 -11.12
C GLN A 136 12.79 -11.63 -9.88
N GLY A 137 13.80 -11.62 -9.01
CA GLY A 137 13.78 -12.28 -7.71
C GLY A 137 12.72 -11.67 -6.79
N VAL A 138 12.68 -10.34 -6.69
CA VAL A 138 11.71 -9.59 -5.88
C VAL A 138 10.28 -9.93 -6.28
N ALA A 139 9.97 -9.95 -7.59
CA ALA A 139 8.64 -10.33 -8.08
C ALA A 139 8.23 -11.74 -7.60
N LYS A 140 9.18 -12.69 -7.60
CA LYS A 140 8.94 -14.06 -7.14
C LYS A 140 8.72 -14.13 -5.63
N VAL A 141 9.50 -13.39 -4.84
CA VAL A 141 9.35 -13.33 -3.38
C VAL A 141 8.00 -12.74 -3.01
N ILE A 142 7.61 -11.61 -3.59
CA ILE A 142 6.29 -11.00 -3.35
C ILE A 142 5.18 -11.99 -3.71
N ALA A 143 5.25 -12.64 -4.89
CA ALA A 143 4.25 -13.62 -5.29
C ALA A 143 4.21 -14.85 -4.34
N ALA A 144 5.36 -15.29 -3.82
CA ALA A 144 5.43 -16.39 -2.87
C ALA A 144 4.84 -16.01 -1.50
N THR A 145 5.14 -14.81 -1.00
CA THR A 145 4.57 -14.24 0.23
C THR A 145 3.05 -14.15 0.13
N ILE A 146 2.53 -13.65 -1.00
CA ILE A 146 1.08 -13.56 -1.25
C ILE A 146 0.43 -14.95 -1.23
N ARG A 147 1.01 -15.94 -1.92
CA ARG A 147 0.46 -17.31 -1.96
C ARG A 147 0.46 -17.99 -0.59
N ARG A 148 1.43 -17.66 0.27
CA ARG A 148 1.53 -18.20 1.63
C ARG A 148 0.64 -17.47 2.62
N GLY A 149 0.23 -16.24 2.31
CA GLY A 149 -0.48 -15.37 3.25
C GLY A 149 0.42 -14.75 4.32
N CYS A 150 1.73 -15.03 4.34
CA CYS A 150 2.66 -14.56 5.37
C CYS A 150 4.14 -14.64 4.91
N HIS A 151 5.02 -14.08 5.75
CA HIS A 151 6.47 -14.26 5.67
C HIS A 151 7.05 -14.53 7.07
N PRO A 152 7.94 -15.54 7.27
CA PRO A 152 8.46 -15.91 8.59
C PRO A 152 9.11 -14.75 9.36
N ASP A 153 9.82 -13.87 8.65
CA ASP A 153 10.53 -12.74 9.26
C ASP A 153 9.66 -11.50 9.49
N TYR A 154 8.37 -11.55 9.14
CA TYR A 154 7.42 -10.47 9.41
C TYR A 154 6.45 -10.90 10.50
N GLN A 155 6.42 -10.16 11.61
CA GLN A 155 5.55 -10.42 12.77
C GLN A 155 5.55 -11.89 13.22
N GLY A 156 6.72 -12.55 13.20
CA GLY A 156 6.86 -13.95 13.60
C GLY A 156 6.16 -14.97 12.69
N GLY A 157 5.87 -14.61 11.43
CA GLY A 157 5.21 -15.51 10.48
C GLY A 157 3.69 -15.53 10.58
N ALA A 158 3.10 -14.59 11.32
CA ALA A 158 1.65 -14.46 11.44
C ALA A 158 0.99 -14.31 10.06
N LEU A 159 -0.17 -14.95 9.88
CA LEU A 159 -0.99 -14.82 8.67
C LEU A 159 -1.50 -13.38 8.55
N GLN A 160 -1.14 -12.75 7.44
CA GLN A 160 -1.52 -11.38 7.08
C GLN A 160 -2.74 -11.37 6.16
N PHE A 161 -2.91 -12.43 5.35
CA PHE A 161 -4.02 -12.58 4.41
C PHE A 161 -4.73 -13.89 4.64
N GLY A 162 -6.00 -13.96 4.23
CA GLY A 162 -6.72 -15.22 4.18
C GLY A 162 -6.98 -15.83 5.56
N LYS A 163 -7.14 -15.01 6.60
CA LYS A 163 -7.92 -15.43 7.77
C LYS A 163 -9.31 -15.72 7.22
N ALA A 164 -9.57 -17.00 6.96
CA ALA A 164 -10.89 -17.46 6.62
C ALA A 164 -11.82 -17.01 7.75
N TYR A 165 -13.05 -16.72 7.38
CA TYR A 165 -14.19 -16.52 8.26
C TYR A 165 -14.49 -17.85 9.00
N GLU A 166 -13.49 -18.42 9.66
CA GLU A 166 -13.58 -19.63 10.45
C GLU A 166 -14.12 -19.23 11.80
N ASP A 167 -15.46 -19.26 11.89
CA ASP A 167 -16.27 -19.79 13.00
C ASP A 167 -15.70 -19.56 14.41
N SER A 168 -15.16 -18.37 14.64
CA SER A 168 -14.68 -17.94 15.95
C SER A 168 -15.76 -17.05 16.53
N ASP A 169 -16.54 -17.62 17.44
CA ASP A 169 -17.37 -16.87 18.41
C ASP A 169 -16.52 -15.83 19.19
N ASP A 170 -15.21 -15.95 19.12
CA ASP A 170 -14.26 -14.89 19.40
C ASP A 170 -14.25 -13.87 18.24
N TYR A 171 -15.19 -12.91 18.30
CA TYR A 171 -15.01 -11.54 17.80
C TYR A 171 -13.85 -10.85 18.56
N ALA A 172 -12.70 -11.52 18.62
CA ALA A 172 -11.57 -11.12 19.44
C ALA A 172 -10.85 -9.97 18.76
N ASP A 173 -11.18 -8.81 19.31
CA ASP A 173 -10.40 -7.59 19.35
C ASP A 173 -10.20 -6.97 17.96
N GLY A 174 -10.80 -5.79 17.79
CA GLY A 174 -10.56 -4.89 16.66
C GLY A 174 -9.12 -4.37 16.63
N SER A 175 -8.12 -5.25 16.77
CA SER A 175 -6.71 -4.99 16.60
C SER A 175 -6.41 -4.83 15.11
N GLY A 176 -6.99 -3.80 14.49
CA GLY A 176 -6.45 -2.91 13.47
C GLY A 176 -5.82 -3.46 12.19
N GLY A 177 -5.79 -4.77 11.96
CA GLY A 177 -5.25 -5.37 10.74
C GLY A 177 -6.27 -5.28 9.62
N ALA A 178 -5.89 -4.73 8.48
CA ALA A 178 -6.71 -4.79 7.28
C ALA A 178 -7.02 -6.25 6.93
N GLN A 179 -8.30 -6.63 6.97
CA GLN A 179 -8.75 -8.00 6.69
C GLN A 179 -8.81 -8.27 5.18
N LEU A 180 -7.63 -8.34 4.55
CA LEU A 180 -7.53 -8.75 3.15
C LEU A 180 -7.82 -10.26 3.05
N SER A 181 -9.05 -10.60 2.63
CA SER A 181 -9.51 -11.98 2.53
C SER A 181 -8.76 -12.74 1.43
N THR A 182 -8.55 -12.11 0.27
CA THR A 182 -7.70 -12.67 -0.79
C THR A 182 -6.82 -11.60 -1.40
N VAL A 183 -5.62 -12.01 -1.81
CA VAL A 183 -4.67 -11.17 -2.54
C VAL A 183 -4.13 -11.98 -3.70
N ARG A 184 -4.11 -11.41 -4.91
CA ARG A 184 -3.53 -12.07 -6.09
C ARG A 184 -2.71 -11.12 -6.94
N VAL A 185 -1.72 -11.66 -7.62
CA VAL A 185 -0.93 -10.94 -8.63
C VAL A 185 -1.68 -11.00 -9.96
N VAL A 186 -2.06 -9.84 -10.49
CA VAL A 186 -2.76 -9.70 -11.79
C VAL A 186 -1.75 -9.65 -12.91
N THR A 187 -0.75 -8.78 -12.80
CA THR A 187 0.32 -8.65 -13.78
C THR A 187 1.64 -8.34 -13.10
N HIS A 188 2.74 -8.67 -13.76
CA HIS A 188 4.07 -8.23 -13.36
C HIS A 188 4.91 -7.92 -14.60
N ARG A 189 5.80 -6.94 -14.46
CA ARG A 189 6.76 -6.54 -15.49
C ARG A 189 8.10 -6.22 -14.83
N VAL A 190 9.17 -6.64 -15.46
CA VAL A 190 10.53 -6.39 -14.99
C VAL A 190 11.36 -5.88 -16.14
N GLY A 191 12.21 -4.90 -15.86
CA GLY A 191 13.17 -4.40 -16.83
C GLY A 191 13.41 -2.91 -16.68
N ARG A 192 13.87 -2.31 -17.77
CA ARG A 192 14.02 -0.86 -17.88
C ARG A 192 12.69 -0.20 -18.12
N ALA A 193 12.45 0.90 -17.43
CA ALA A 193 11.25 1.70 -17.57
C ALA A 193 11.59 3.19 -17.47
N ARG A 194 10.61 4.01 -17.88
CA ARG A 194 10.60 5.46 -17.68
C ARG A 194 9.25 5.85 -17.10
N PHE A 195 9.21 6.95 -16.36
CA PHE A 195 7.96 7.51 -15.90
C PHE A 195 7.17 8.03 -17.09
N ALA A 196 5.90 7.63 -17.20
CA ALA A 196 5.05 8.01 -18.32
C ALA A 196 4.87 9.54 -18.44
N GLU A 197 4.89 10.23 -17.31
CA GLU A 197 4.72 11.68 -17.19
C GLU A 197 5.94 12.49 -17.65
N ASP A 198 7.13 11.87 -17.66
CA ASP A 198 8.38 12.55 -18.02
C ASP A 198 9.26 11.65 -18.91
N PRO A 199 9.11 11.74 -20.24
CA PRO A 199 9.94 11.00 -21.20
C PRO A 199 11.43 11.36 -21.15
N ALA A 200 11.76 12.53 -20.61
CA ALA A 200 13.13 13.01 -20.45
C ALA A 200 13.80 12.48 -19.16
N ALA A 201 13.02 11.91 -18.23
CA ALA A 201 13.55 11.27 -17.05
C ALA A 201 14.50 10.10 -17.42
N PRO A 202 15.58 9.89 -16.64
CA PRO A 202 16.48 8.78 -16.88
C PRO A 202 15.74 7.44 -16.77
N GLU A 203 16.16 6.47 -17.58
CA GLU A 203 15.70 5.09 -17.44
C GLU A 203 16.10 4.55 -16.07
N TYR A 204 15.17 3.85 -15.44
CA TYR A 204 15.42 3.10 -14.22
C TYR A 204 15.20 1.62 -14.46
N VAL A 205 15.84 0.80 -13.64
CA VAL A 205 15.59 -0.64 -13.61
C VAL A 205 14.64 -0.92 -12.46
N GLY A 206 13.56 -1.66 -12.74
CA GLY A 206 12.55 -1.94 -11.74
C GLY A 206 11.71 -3.18 -12.00
N CYS A 207 10.85 -3.44 -11.04
CA CYS A 207 9.80 -4.45 -11.06
C CYS A 207 8.49 -3.76 -10.73
N TYR A 208 7.53 -3.84 -11.65
CA TYR A 208 6.15 -3.43 -11.43
C TYR A 208 5.30 -4.68 -11.22
N MET A 209 4.42 -4.66 -10.24
CA MET A 209 3.38 -5.65 -10.03
C MET A 209 2.05 -4.96 -9.81
N GLN A 210 1.00 -5.47 -10.45
CA GLN A 210 -0.36 -5.11 -10.11
C GLN A 210 -0.96 -6.22 -9.27
N LEU A 211 -1.45 -5.87 -8.09
CA LEU A 211 -2.18 -6.78 -7.21
C LEU A 211 -3.66 -6.45 -7.27
N GLU A 212 -4.47 -7.45 -6.94
CA GLU A 212 -5.87 -7.28 -6.65
C GLU A 212 -6.16 -7.92 -5.31
N THR A 213 -6.80 -7.17 -4.43
CA THR A 213 -7.26 -7.64 -3.13
C THR A 213 -8.77 -7.73 -3.15
N THR A 214 -9.30 -8.67 -2.37
CA THR A 214 -10.72 -8.72 -2.05
C THR A 214 -10.86 -8.73 -0.53
N GLU A 215 -11.70 -7.83 -0.04
CA GLU A 215 -12.16 -7.74 1.34
C GLU A 215 -13.63 -8.16 1.37
N LEU A 216 -14.00 -8.92 2.39
CA LEU A 216 -15.39 -9.28 2.68
C LEU A 216 -15.77 -8.57 3.97
N GLY A 217 -16.82 -7.76 3.92
CA GLY A 217 -17.37 -7.07 5.08
C GLY A 217 -18.84 -7.42 5.25
N GLU A 218 -19.31 -7.49 6.51
CA GLU A 218 -20.74 -7.43 6.78
C GLU A 218 -21.22 -6.00 6.43
N GLY A 219 -22.40 -5.88 5.82
CA GLY A 219 -22.90 -4.61 5.27
C GLY A 219 -22.83 -3.43 6.25
N LEU A 220 -22.72 -2.22 5.70
CA LEU A 220 -22.46 -0.96 6.42
C LEU A 220 -23.36 -0.73 7.65
N ASP A 221 -24.59 -1.27 7.62
CA ASP A 221 -25.57 -1.21 8.70
C ASP A 221 -25.03 -1.80 10.03
N GLN A 222 -24.21 -2.85 9.98
CA GLN A 222 -23.65 -3.44 11.19
C GLN A 222 -22.45 -2.67 11.75
N TRP A 223 -21.66 -1.99 10.89
CA TRP A 223 -20.56 -1.13 11.34
C TRP A 223 -21.09 0.13 12.07
N VAL A 224 -22.16 0.71 11.53
CA VAL A 224 -22.93 1.81 12.11
C VAL A 224 -23.50 1.41 13.48
N ASP A 225 -24.06 0.21 13.59
CA ASP A 225 -24.58 -0.35 14.84
C ASP A 225 -23.46 -0.68 15.87
N GLN A 226 -22.32 -1.23 15.42
CA GLN A 226 -21.18 -1.58 16.29
C GLN A 226 -20.45 -0.34 16.86
N GLN A 227 -20.43 0.78 16.12
CA GLN A 227 -19.86 2.05 16.59
C GLN A 227 -20.86 2.89 17.40
N GLY A 228 -22.09 2.41 17.60
CA GLY A 228 -23.14 3.14 18.31
C GLY A 228 -23.57 4.45 17.63
N MET A 229 -23.22 4.62 16.36
CA MET A 229 -23.56 5.81 15.59
C MET A 229 -24.83 5.53 14.82
N SER A 230 -25.99 6.00 15.28
CA SER A 230 -27.22 5.85 14.50
C SER A 230 -27.08 6.57 13.14
N VAL A 231 -27.65 5.99 12.07
CA VAL A 231 -27.74 6.62 10.73
C VAL A 231 -28.34 8.04 10.79
N GLN A 232 -29.15 8.33 11.82
CA GLN A 232 -29.68 9.67 12.08
C GLN A 232 -28.60 10.71 12.44
N ALA A 233 -27.52 10.31 13.10
CA ALA A 233 -26.41 11.19 13.45
C ALA A 233 -25.62 11.64 12.19
N LEU A 234 -25.43 10.75 11.22
CA LEU A 234 -24.75 11.07 9.94
C LEU A 234 -25.57 12.04 9.09
N ASN A 235 -26.90 11.90 9.08
CA ASN A 235 -27.78 12.83 8.35
C ASN A 235 -27.89 14.20 9.02
N GLN A 236 -27.69 14.32 10.33
CA GLN A 236 -27.71 15.61 11.03
C GLN A 236 -26.53 16.51 10.67
N TYR A 237 -25.37 15.94 10.32
CA TYR A 237 -24.19 16.70 9.87
C TYR A 237 -24.24 17.12 8.40
N ALA A 238 -25.08 16.49 7.58
CA ALA A 238 -25.20 16.80 6.15
C ALA A 238 -26.08 18.02 5.85
N ASP A 239 -26.96 18.42 6.77
CA ASP A 239 -27.92 19.52 6.57
C ASP A 239 -27.45 20.88 7.13
N GLY A 240 -26.19 20.97 7.59
CA GLY A 240 -25.60 22.25 8.04
C GLY A 240 -26.32 22.93 9.20
N SER A 241 -27.17 22.22 9.95
CA SER A 241 -27.77 22.75 11.18
C SER A 241 -26.76 22.62 12.32
N GLU A 242 -26.44 23.74 12.98
CA GLU A 242 -25.49 23.74 14.10
C GLU A 242 -26.00 22.83 15.24
N PRO A 243 -25.12 22.09 15.91
CA PRO A 243 -25.51 21.25 17.03
C PRO A 243 -26.03 22.14 18.17
N TYR A 244 -27.26 21.89 18.60
CA TYR A 244 -27.78 22.42 19.87
C TYR A 244 -26.94 21.84 21.01
N TYR A 245 -26.13 22.68 21.65
CA TYR A 245 -25.56 22.36 22.95
C TYR A 245 -26.69 22.34 23.97
N LEU A 246 -26.98 21.16 24.53
CA LEU A 246 -27.74 21.05 25.78
C LEU A 246 -26.84 21.56 26.90
N GLU A 247 -27.14 22.75 27.40
CA GLU A 247 -26.63 23.25 28.68
C GLU A 247 -27.01 22.25 29.77
N THR A 248 -26.01 21.61 30.38
CA THR A 248 -26.22 20.87 31.63
C THR A 248 -26.26 21.87 32.76
N ASP A 249 -27.47 22.19 33.20
CA ASP A 249 -27.70 22.88 34.48
C ASP A 249 -27.28 22.00 35.67
N GLN A 250 -26.79 22.68 36.71
CA GLN A 250 -26.30 22.16 37.99
C GLN A 250 -27.38 21.51 38.86
#